data_AF-E3MB68-F1
#
_entry.id   AF-E3MB68-F1
#
_cell.length_a   1.000
_cell.length_b   1.000
_cell.length_c   1.000
_cell.angle_alpha   90.00
_cell.angle_beta   90.00
_cell.angle_gamma   90.00
#
_symmetry.space_group_name_H-M   'P 1'
#
loop_
_entity.id
_entity.type
_entity.pdbx_description
1 polymer ?
#
loop_
_entity_poly.entity_id
_entity_poly.type
_entity_poly.pdbx_seq_one_letter_code
_entity_poly.pdbx_strand_id
1 'polypeptide(L)'
;MTSPNQACCAVCNDIALSFRFGVSCCNSCALFFRRCLSTPAEIKMCENQGNCRYMKCQYCRFQRCLQAGMNVESGLVTMVERLQI
;
A
#
# COMPACT_ATOMS: atom_id res chain seq x y z
N MET A 1 -17.81 15.94 -1.61
CA MET A 1 -18.08 16.20 -3.04
C MET A 1 -17.13 15.35 -3.86
N THR A 2 -17.54 14.14 -4.25
CA THR A 2 -16.77 13.29 -5.17
C THR A 2 -17.46 13.35 -6.52
N SER A 3 -16.77 13.86 -7.54
CA SER A 3 -17.29 13.92 -8.90
C SER A 3 -17.41 12.49 -9.46
N PRO A 4 -18.44 12.15 -10.27
CA PRO A 4 -18.69 10.77 -10.75
C PRO A 4 -17.52 10.12 -11.53
N ASN A 5 -16.53 10.91 -11.95
CA ASN A 5 -15.37 10.46 -12.73
C ASN A 5 -14.06 10.38 -11.94
N GLN A 6 -14.06 10.56 -10.62
CA GLN A 6 -12.84 10.40 -9.82
C GLN A 6 -12.61 8.94 -9.45
N ALA A 7 -11.46 8.39 -9.86
CA ALA A 7 -11.03 7.07 -9.45
C ALA A 7 -10.78 7.01 -7.94
N CYS A 8 -11.12 5.87 -7.32
CA CYS A 8 -10.81 5.62 -5.91
C CYS A 8 -9.45 4.93 -5.77
N CYS A 9 -8.81 5.14 -4.63
CA CYS A 9 -7.58 4.47 -4.24
C CYS A 9 -7.87 3.00 -3.93
N ALA A 10 -7.19 2.09 -4.62
CA ALA A 10 -7.39 0.64 -4.46
C ALA A 10 -7.05 0.10 -3.05
N VAL A 11 -6.35 0.89 -2.22
CA VAL A 11 -5.91 0.48 -0.86
C VAL A 11 -6.84 1.00 0.23
N CYS A 12 -7.25 2.27 0.16
CA CYS A 12 -7.97 2.94 1.25
C CYS A 12 -9.28 3.61 0.82
N ASN A 13 -9.67 3.49 -0.45
CA ASN A 13 -10.88 4.05 -1.05
C ASN A 13 -11.00 5.59 -0.98
N ASP A 14 -9.95 6.28 -0.55
CA ASP A 14 -9.83 7.73 -0.68
C ASP A 14 -9.66 8.13 -2.15
N ILE A 15 -9.78 9.41 -2.47
CA ILE A 15 -9.62 9.93 -3.83
C ILE A 15 -8.24 9.55 -4.38
N ALA A 16 -8.20 8.82 -5.49
CA ALA A 16 -6.96 8.57 -6.19
C ALA A 16 -6.53 9.83 -6.93
N LEU A 17 -5.23 10.10 -6.88
CA LEU A 17 -4.65 11.25 -7.58
C LEU A 17 -3.93 10.84 -8.87
N SER A 18 -3.51 9.59 -8.97
CA SER A 18 -2.77 9.08 -10.14
C SER A 18 -2.64 7.55 -10.09
N PHE A 19 -2.32 6.95 -11.23
CA PHE A 19 -1.88 5.56 -11.32
C PHE A 19 -0.38 5.47 -11.01
N ARG A 20 0.00 4.80 -9.92
CA ARG A 20 1.39 4.60 -9.48
C ARG A 20 1.54 3.24 -8.86
N PHE A 21 2.71 2.65 -9.03
CA PHE A 21 3.02 1.31 -8.52
C PHE A 21 2.01 0.26 -9.01
N GLY A 22 1.61 0.32 -10.28
CA GLY A 22 0.68 -0.65 -10.88
C GLY A 22 -0.80 -0.50 -10.50
N VAL A 23 -1.19 0.49 -9.67
CA VAL A 23 -2.59 0.69 -9.25
C VAL A 23 -3.01 2.17 -9.18
N SER A 24 -4.32 2.42 -9.23
CA SER A 24 -4.90 3.71 -8.87
C SER A 24 -4.77 3.95 -7.36
N CYS A 25 -4.03 4.98 -6.93
CA CYS A 25 -3.81 5.24 -5.50
C CYS A 25 -3.78 6.73 -5.11
N CYS A 26 -4.09 7.01 -3.85
CA CYS A 26 -3.93 8.33 -3.25
C CYS A 26 -2.44 8.61 -2.92
N ASN A 27 -2.09 9.86 -2.63
CA ASN A 27 -0.71 10.24 -2.33
C ASN A 27 -0.16 9.55 -1.07
N SER A 28 -1.01 9.41 -0.05
CA SER A 28 -0.62 8.81 1.23
C SER A 28 -0.24 7.34 1.05
N CYS A 29 -1.02 6.57 0.30
CA CYS A 29 -0.72 5.15 0.05
C CYS A 29 0.51 4.97 -0.84
N ALA A 30 0.69 5.83 -1.85
CA ALA A 30 1.90 5.81 -2.68
C ALA A 30 3.18 6.08 -1.88
N LEU A 31 3.18 7.13 -1.04
CA LEU A 31 4.34 7.47 -0.21
C LEU A 31 4.60 6.40 0.85
N PHE A 32 3.53 5.89 1.48
CA PHE A 32 3.62 4.81 2.46
C PHE A 32 4.24 3.55 1.84
N PHE A 33 3.75 3.11 0.68
CA PHE A 33 4.28 1.95 -0.02
C PHE A 33 5.77 2.10 -0.34
N ARG A 34 6.18 3.27 -0.86
CA ARG A 34 7.61 3.57 -1.09
C ARG A 34 8.45 3.45 0.18
N ARG A 35 7.99 4.01 1.30
CA ARG A 35 8.71 3.91 2.59
C ARG A 35 8.84 2.47 3.07
N CYS A 36 7.77 1.68 2.96
CA CYS A 36 7.80 0.26 3.32
C CYS A 36 8.81 -0.54 2.49
N LEU A 37 9.01 -0.18 1.22
CA LEU A 37 10.05 -0.79 0.38
C LEU A 37 11.46 -0.32 0.76
N SER A 38 11.63 0.94 1.14
CA SER A 38 12.94 1.49 1.52
C SER A 38 13.41 1.01 2.91
N THR A 39 12.50 0.93 3.88
CA THR A 39 12.80 0.55 5.28
C THR A 39 11.81 -0.49 5.81
N PRO A 40 11.79 -1.72 5.27
CA PRO A 40 10.82 -2.74 5.66
C PRO A 40 10.91 -3.14 7.15
N ALA A 41 12.11 -3.06 7.74
CA ALA A 41 12.34 -3.33 9.16
C ALA A 41 11.65 -2.32 10.11
N GLU A 42 11.25 -1.14 9.61
CA GLU A 42 10.54 -0.13 10.40
C GLU A 42 9.01 -0.33 10.42
N ILE A 43 8.49 -1.28 9.63
CA ILE A 43 7.06 -1.58 9.61
C ILE A 43 6.68 -2.20 10.95
N LYS A 44 5.89 -1.47 11.74
CA LYS A 44 5.36 -1.99 13.00
C LYS A 44 4.44 -3.18 12.73
N MET A 45 4.80 -4.32 13.35
CA MET A 45 4.02 -5.55 13.32
C MET A 45 2.61 -5.33 13.87
N CYS A 46 1.66 -6.09 13.37
CA CYS A 46 0.27 -5.97 13.80
C CYS A 46 0.06 -6.65 15.15
N GLU A 47 -0.52 -5.92 16.10
CA GLU A 47 -0.93 -6.47 17.41
C GLU A 47 -2.22 -7.31 17.33
N ASN A 48 -2.99 -7.17 16.25
CA ASN A 48 -4.27 -7.86 16.03
C ASN A 48 -4.19 -8.90 14.90
N GLN A 49 -3.05 -9.60 14.78
CA GLN A 49 -2.85 -10.73 13.87
C GLN A 49 -3.25 -10.46 12.40
N GLY A 50 -2.98 -9.27 11.89
CA GLY A 50 -3.30 -8.91 10.50
C GLY A 50 -4.77 -8.53 10.24
N ASN A 51 -5.64 -8.51 11.25
CA ASN A 51 -7.08 -8.31 11.09
C ASN A 51 -7.54 -6.86 11.31
N CYS A 52 -6.62 -5.88 11.39
CA CYS A 52 -7.02 -4.48 11.58
C CYS A 52 -7.76 -3.95 10.33
N ARG A 53 -9.01 -3.48 10.50
CA ARG A 53 -9.74 -2.76 9.45
C ARG A 53 -9.19 -1.35 9.17
N TYR A 54 -8.47 -0.77 10.14
CA TYR A 54 -7.97 0.61 10.07
C TYR A 54 -6.59 0.73 9.40
N MET A 55 -6.39 1.83 8.68
CA MET A 55 -5.12 2.19 8.02
C MET A 55 -4.01 2.66 8.98
N LYS A 56 -4.28 2.74 10.29
CA LYS A 56 -3.29 3.09 11.31
C LYS A 56 -2.25 1.99 11.54
N CYS A 57 -2.64 0.72 11.37
CA CYS A 57 -1.70 -0.40 11.48
C CYS A 57 -0.84 -0.48 10.21
N GLN A 58 0.46 -0.24 10.36
CA GLN A 58 1.41 -0.22 9.23
C GLN A 58 1.46 -1.59 8.54
N TYR A 59 1.61 -2.68 9.28
CA TYR A 59 1.59 -4.03 8.72
C TYR A 59 0.33 -4.30 7.88
N CYS A 60 -0.87 -4.08 8.43
CA CYS A 60 -2.12 -4.36 7.70
C CYS A 60 -2.31 -3.43 6.50
N ARG A 61 -1.85 -2.19 6.59
CA ARG A 61 -1.89 -1.26 5.46
C ARG A 61 -0.94 -1.71 4.34
N PHE A 62 0.25 -2.18 4.67
CA PHE A 62 1.21 -2.68 3.70
C PHE A 62 0.72 -3.98 3.06
N GLN A 63 0.14 -4.89 3.84
CA GLN A 63 -0.54 -6.09 3.31
C GLN A 63 -1.63 -5.72 2.29
N ARG A 64 -2.46 -4.71 2.59
CA ARG A 64 -3.45 -4.23 1.62
C ARG A 64 -2.84 -3.64 0.37
N CYS A 65 -1.70 -2.94 0.47
CA CYS A 65 -0.98 -2.46 -0.72
C CYS A 65 -0.60 -3.64 -1.63
N LEU A 66 -0.01 -4.70 -1.05
CA LEU A 66 0.37 -5.90 -1.80
C LEU A 66 -0.85 -6.60 -2.42
N GLN A 67 -1.90 -6.80 -1.63
CA GLN A 67 -3.16 -7.42 -2.10
C GLN A 67 -3.85 -6.62 -3.20
N ALA A 68 -3.76 -5.30 -3.17
CA ALA A 68 -4.26 -4.43 -4.24
C ALA A 68 -3.44 -4.53 -5.53
N GLY A 69 -2.28 -5.20 -5.51
CA GLY A 69 -1.38 -5.35 -6.63
C GLY A 69 -0.33 -4.24 -6.73
N MET A 70 -0.09 -3.47 -5.65
CA MET A 70 0.96 -2.46 -5.67
C MET A 70 2.32 -3.12 -5.91
N ASN A 71 2.99 -2.72 -6.97
CA ASN A 71 4.29 -3.24 -7.37
C ASN A 71 5.18 -2.11 -7.89
N VAL A 72 6.48 -2.28 -7.78
CA VAL A 72 7.48 -1.39 -8.37
C VAL A 72 7.90 -2.02 -9.69
N GLU A 73 7.10 -1.78 -10.74
CA GLU A 73 7.47 -2.15 -12.10
C GLU A 73 8.80 -1.45 -12.43
N SER A 74 9.79 -2.24 -12.87
CA SER A 74 11.23 -1.92 -13.04
C SER A 74 12.11 -1.88 -11.76
N GLY A 75 12.45 -3.06 -11.23
CA GLY A 75 13.79 -3.29 -10.62
C GLY A 75 13.87 -3.68 -9.14
N LEU A 76 12.76 -3.69 -8.39
CA LEU A 76 12.76 -3.97 -6.94
C LEU A 76 11.93 -5.21 -6.55
N VAL A 77 11.65 -6.09 -7.51
CA VAL A 77 10.97 -7.39 -7.29
C VAL A 77 11.70 -8.25 -6.25
N THR A 78 12.98 -7.98 -5.97
CA THR A 78 13.83 -8.76 -5.06
C THR A 78 13.55 -8.60 -3.56
N MET A 79 12.77 -7.61 -3.10
CA MET A 79 12.46 -7.45 -1.67
C MET A 79 11.14 -8.11 -1.25
N VAL A 80 10.16 -8.23 -2.15
CA VAL A 80 8.87 -8.88 -1.81
C VAL A 80 9.06 -10.39 -1.63
N GLU A 81 9.91 -11.03 -2.43
CA GLU A 81 10.23 -12.46 -2.30
C GLU A 81 11.08 -12.79 -1.07
N ARG A 82 11.84 -11.82 -0.53
CA ARG A 82 12.68 -12.02 0.66
C ARG A 82 11.93 -11.86 1.98
N LEU A 83 10.70 -11.36 1.96
CA LEU A 83 9.93 -11.07 3.18
C LEU A 83 9.07 -12.24 3.69
N GLN A 84 9.18 -13.45 3.12
CA GLN A 84 8.55 -14.72 3.56
C GLN A 84 7.45 -14.53 4.63
N ILE A 85 6.30 -14.03 4.18
CA ILE A 85 5.05 -14.00 4.95
C ILE A 85 4.32 -15.30 4.69
#